data_AF-X1E5T3-F1
#
_entry.id   AF-X1E5T3-F1
#
_cell.length_a   1.000
_cell.length_b   1.000
_cell.length_c   1.000
_cell.angle_alpha   90.00
_cell.angle_beta   90.00
_cell.angle_gamma   90.00
#
_symmetry.space_group_name_H-M   'P 1'
#
loop_
_entity.id
_entity.type
_entity.pdbx_description
1 polymer ?
#
loop_
_entity_poly.entity_id
_entity_poly.type
_entity_poly.pdbx_seq_one_letter_code
_entity_poly.pdbx_strand_id
1 'polypeptide(L)'
;PVVSFTVPATRAAGAIIITASHNPSSWNGFKYKSQEGASASNEIISQIEKNIYQLTTDSYQLSVKRLALDKALKRGLINYLDPSPPYFRHLAELINIEE
;
A
#
# COMPACT_ATOMS: atom_id res chain seq x y z
N PRO A 1 -1.89 5.91 -8.95
CA PRO A 1 -2.93 5.23 -9.76
C PRO A 1 -2.59 3.77 -10.04
N VAL A 2 -1.36 3.47 -10.49
CA VAL A 2 -0.88 2.10 -10.76
C VAL A 2 -1.17 1.14 -9.61
N VAL A 3 -0.75 1.48 -8.38
CA VAL A 3 -1.01 0.64 -7.19
C VAL A 3 -2.51 0.40 -6.96
N SER A 4 -3.35 1.44 -7.13
CA SER A 4 -4.80 1.31 -6.99
C SER A 4 -5.41 0.35 -8.01
N PHE A 5 -4.88 0.31 -9.23
CA PHE A 5 -5.26 -0.69 -10.24
C PHE A 5 -4.74 -2.09 -9.88
N THR A 6 -3.49 -2.18 -9.40
CA THR A 6 -2.84 -3.45 -9.11
C THR A 6 -3.56 -4.23 -8.02
N VAL A 7 -4.07 -3.58 -6.97
CA VAL A 7 -4.72 -4.27 -5.83
C VAL A 7 -5.83 -5.24 -6.27
N PRO A 8 -6.90 -4.79 -6.95
CA PRO A 8 -7.93 -5.71 -7.44
C PRO A 8 -7.40 -6.65 -8.53
N ALA A 9 -6.48 -6.21 -9.38
CA ALA A 9 -5.89 -7.04 -10.43
C ALA A 9 -5.13 -8.26 -9.88
N THR A 10 -4.54 -8.14 -8.68
CA THR A 10 -3.85 -9.23 -7.99
C THR A 10 -4.67 -9.85 -6.85
N ARG A 11 -5.91 -9.40 -6.63
CA ARG A 11 -6.76 -9.78 -5.48
C ARG A 11 -6.03 -9.60 -4.13
N ALA A 12 -5.25 -8.54 -4.01
CA ALA A 12 -4.57 -8.21 -2.76
C ALA A 12 -5.57 -7.67 -1.73
N ALA A 13 -5.29 -7.89 -0.44
CA ALA A 13 -6.13 -7.39 0.65
C ALA A 13 -6.13 -5.84 0.77
N GLY A 14 -5.16 -5.18 0.13
CA GLY A 14 -4.97 -3.75 0.15
C GLY A 14 -3.56 -3.39 -0.30
N ALA A 15 -3.18 -2.13 -0.16
CA ALA A 15 -1.81 -1.69 -0.45
C ALA A 15 -1.37 -0.54 0.44
N ILE A 16 -0.04 -0.40 0.54
CA ILE A 16 0.63 0.75 1.14
C ILE A 16 1.28 1.54 0.02
N ILE A 17 1.13 2.86 0.05
CA ILE A 17 1.82 3.79 -0.86
C ILE A 17 2.67 4.72 -0.01
N ILE A 18 3.97 4.76 -0.28
CA ILE A 18 4.93 5.65 0.37
C ILE A 18 5.14 6.89 -0.51
N THR A 19 4.48 7.99 -0.16
CA THR A 19 4.57 9.26 -0.87
C THR A 19 3.93 10.40 -0.08
N ALA A 20 4.59 11.55 -0.02
CA ALA A 20 3.98 12.81 0.44
C ALA A 20 3.37 13.63 -0.71
N SER A 21 3.06 13.00 -1.85
CA SER A 21 2.51 13.67 -3.03
C SER A 21 3.44 14.78 -3.55
N HIS A 22 3.07 16.04 -3.34
CA HIS A 22 3.81 17.22 -3.81
C HIS A 22 4.44 18.00 -2.65
N ASN A 23 4.41 17.46 -1.43
CA ASN A 23 5.04 18.09 -0.27
C ASN A 23 6.56 18.20 -0.47
N PRO A 24 7.23 19.12 0.25
CA PRO A 24 8.68 19.25 0.20
C PRO A 24 9.42 17.94 0.48
N SER A 25 10.64 17.82 -0.05
CA SER A 25 11.47 16.60 0.04
C SER A 25 11.78 16.14 1.48
N SER A 26 11.70 17.05 2.46
CA SER A 26 11.85 16.72 3.88
C SER A 26 10.66 15.93 4.45
N TRP A 27 9.54 15.85 3.73
CA TRP A 27 8.34 15.14 4.15
C TRP A 27 8.16 13.83 3.40
N ASN A 28 7.65 12.82 4.11
CA ASN A 28 7.17 11.58 3.50
C ASN A 28 5.76 11.26 4.03
N GLY A 29 5.06 10.34 3.38
CA GLY A 29 3.71 9.94 3.74
C GLY A 29 3.52 8.44 3.65
N PHE A 30 2.72 7.89 4.54
CA PHE A 30 2.26 6.51 4.52
C PHE A 30 0.75 6.53 4.21
N LYS A 31 0.35 5.91 3.09
CA LYS A 31 -1.06 5.86 2.68
C LYS A 31 -1.52 4.42 2.54
N TYR A 32 -2.73 4.12 3.02
CA TYR A 32 -3.37 2.83 2.83
C TYR A 32 -4.42 2.89 1.70
N LYS A 33 -4.48 1.82 0.90
CA LYS A 33 -5.53 1.54 -0.09
C LYS A 33 -6.27 0.26 0.31
N SER A 34 -7.60 0.29 0.26
CA SER A 34 -8.44 -0.87 0.55
C SER A 34 -8.28 -1.96 -0.53
N GLN A 35 -8.92 -3.12 -0.33
CA GLN A 35 -8.93 -4.23 -1.30
C GLN A 35 -9.53 -3.85 -2.66
N GLU A 36 -10.36 -2.81 -2.72
CA GLU A 36 -10.90 -2.25 -3.96
C GLU A 36 -9.90 -1.31 -4.66
N GLY A 37 -8.71 -1.09 -4.08
CA GLY A 37 -7.72 -0.13 -4.57
C GLY A 37 -8.08 1.33 -4.28
N ALA A 38 -9.20 1.58 -3.59
CA ALA A 38 -9.70 2.90 -3.23
C ALA A 38 -8.98 3.45 -1.99
N SER A 39 -9.13 4.75 -1.73
CA SER A 39 -8.69 5.33 -0.45
C SER A 39 -9.50 4.72 0.69
N ALA A 40 -8.84 4.52 1.83
CA ALA A 40 -9.47 4.00 3.04
C ALA A 40 -10.66 4.87 3.47
N SER A 41 -11.74 4.24 3.94
CA SER A 41 -12.85 4.95 4.58
C SER A 41 -12.43 5.51 5.94
N ASN A 42 -13.17 6.49 6.46
CA ASN A 42 -12.92 7.05 7.80
C ASN A 42 -12.98 5.99 8.90
N GLU A 43 -13.83 4.98 8.75
CA GLU A 43 -13.90 3.84 9.67
C GLU A 43 -12.58 3.05 9.69
N ILE A 44 -12.04 2.70 8.52
CA ILE A 44 -10.75 1.99 8.41
C ILE A 44 -9.62 2.85 8.96
N ILE A 45 -9.59 4.14 8.64
CA ILE A 45 -8.59 5.08 9.13
C ILE A 45 -8.61 5.12 10.66
N SER A 46 -9.80 5.27 11.25
CA SER A 46 -9.97 5.34 12.71
C SER A 46 -9.48 4.06 13.41
N GLN A 47 -9.72 2.89 12.81
CA GLN A 47 -9.21 1.62 13.34
C GLN A 47 -7.69 1.53 13.26
N ILE A 48 -7.08 1.98 12.15
CA ILE A 48 -5.61 2.03 12.01
C ILE A 48 -5.00 2.96 13.06
N GLU A 49 -5.54 4.17 13.22
CA GLU A 49 -5.06 5.15 14.21
C GLU A 49 -5.18 4.63 15.64
N LYS A 50 -6.30 3.98 15.98
CA LYS A 50 -6.48 3.33 17.29
C LYS A 50 -5.43 2.25 17.54
N ASN A 51 -5.15 1.40 16.55
CA ASN A 51 -4.14 0.34 16.68
C ASN A 51 -2.74 0.94 16.84
N ILE A 52 -2.42 2.02 16.13
CA ILE A 52 -1.14 2.74 16.29
C ILE A 52 -1.04 3.28 17.72
N TYR A 53 -2.06 3.99 18.20
CA TYR A 53 -2.08 4.55 19.55
C TYR A 53 -1.83 3.48 20.62
N GLN A 54 -2.52 2.35 20.53
CA GLN A 54 -2.35 1.21 21.45
C GLN A 54 -0.93 0.62 21.43
N LEU A 55 -0.25 0.64 20.27
CA LEU A 55 1.11 0.17 20.13
C LEU A 55 2.18 1.18 20.59
N THR A 56 1.84 2.47 20.66
CA THR A 56 2.81 3.54 20.93
C THR A 56 2.72 4.16 22.32
N THR A 57 1.54 4.15 22.93
CA THR A 57 1.25 5.04 24.09
C THR A 57 0.96 4.27 25.37
N ASP A 58 0.41 3.06 25.28
CA ASP A 58 0.09 2.27 26.47
C ASP A 58 1.21 1.29 26.82
N SER A 59 1.39 1.09 28.12
CA SER A 59 2.29 0.17 28.83
C SER A 59 2.11 -1.33 28.50
N TYR A 60 1.52 -1.66 27.36
CA TYR A 60 1.40 -3.02 26.86
C TYR A 60 2.71 -3.49 26.24
N GLN A 61 3.14 -4.69 26.63
CA GLN A 61 4.28 -5.43 26.07
C GLN A 61 4.08 -5.86 24.59
N LEU A 62 3.14 -5.23 23.88
CA LEU A 62 2.86 -5.52 22.48
C LEU A 62 3.94 -4.90 21.60
N SER A 63 4.93 -5.70 21.24
CA SER A 63 5.93 -5.32 20.27
C SER A 63 5.42 -5.47 18.85
N VAL A 64 5.74 -4.50 17.98
CA VAL A 64 5.56 -4.66 16.53
C VAL A 64 6.37 -5.86 16.08
N LYS A 65 5.71 -6.86 15.49
CA LYS A 65 6.40 -8.03 14.93
C LYS A 65 7.32 -7.56 13.78
N ARG A 66 8.61 -7.87 13.89
CA ARG A 66 9.63 -7.48 12.90
C ARG A 66 10.33 -8.71 12.35
N LEU A 67 10.66 -8.66 11.07
CA LEU A 67 11.48 -9.66 10.39
C LEU A 67 12.47 -8.92 9.49
N ALA A 68 13.73 -9.33 9.52
CA ALA A 68 14.75 -8.76 8.64
C ALA A 68 14.40 -9.05 7.17
N LEU A 69 14.65 -8.07 6.30
CA LEU A 69 14.26 -8.12 4.88
C LEU A 69 14.84 -9.36 4.16
N ASP A 70 16.12 -9.65 4.39
CA ASP A 70 16.81 -10.81 3.81
C ASP A 70 16.14 -12.14 4.20
N LYS A 71 15.69 -12.25 5.46
CA LYS A 71 14.96 -13.42 5.95
C LYS A 71 13.55 -13.49 5.36
N ALA A 72 12.86 -12.37 5.19
CA ALA A 72 11.54 -12.33 4.58
C ALA A 72 11.58 -12.76 3.10
N LEU A 73 12.58 -12.29 2.35
CA LEU A 73 12.85 -12.69 0.97
C LEU A 73 13.18 -14.19 0.87
N LYS A 74 14.11 -14.70 1.70
CA LYS A 74 14.45 -16.13 1.73
C LYS A 74 13.27 -17.04 2.08
N ARG A 75 12.31 -16.54 2.86
CA ARG A 75 11.08 -17.27 3.21
C ARG A 75 9.97 -17.18 2.15
N GLY A 76 10.18 -16.44 1.06
CA GLY A 76 9.16 -16.23 0.02
C GLY A 76 7.97 -15.36 0.47
N LEU A 77 8.12 -14.58 1.54
CA LEU A 77 7.06 -13.70 2.05
C LEU A 77 6.97 -12.38 1.28
N ILE A 78 8.00 -12.05 0.50
CA ILE A 78 8.07 -10.83 -0.32
C ILE A 78 8.32 -11.26 -1.75
N ASN A 79 7.45 -10.81 -2.65
CA ASN A 79 7.58 -11.00 -4.09
C ASN A 79 7.63 -9.64 -4.78
N TYR A 80 8.52 -9.51 -5.75
CA TYR A 80 8.54 -8.35 -6.63
C TYR A 80 7.55 -8.55 -7.77
N LEU A 81 6.85 -7.47 -8.14
CA LEU A 81 5.85 -7.45 -9.19
C LEU A 81 6.11 -6.23 -10.06
N ASP A 82 6.09 -6.44 -11.38
CA ASP A 82 6.01 -5.35 -12.35
C ASP A 82 4.55 -5.15 -12.78
N PRO A 83 3.88 -4.07 -12.33
CA PRO A 83 2.50 -3.77 -12.71
C PRO A 83 2.40 -3.05 -14.06
N SER A 84 3.52 -2.67 -14.69
CA SER A 84 3.50 -1.81 -15.88
C SER A 84 2.79 -2.48 -17.06
N PRO A 85 3.12 -3.73 -17.46
CA PRO A 85 2.44 -4.37 -18.59
C PRO A 85 0.91 -4.49 -18.44
N PRO A 86 0.34 -4.99 -17.32
CA PRO A 86 -1.12 -5.04 -17.17
C PRO A 86 -1.75 -3.64 -17.05
N TYR A 87 -1.05 -2.67 -16.45
CA TYR A 87 -1.59 -1.32 -16.33
C TYR A 87 -1.66 -0.60 -17.70
N PHE A 88 -0.63 -0.73 -18.55
CA PHE A 88 -0.66 -0.14 -19.89
C PHE A 88 -1.71 -0.77 -20.79
N ARG A 89 -1.93 -2.09 -20.70
CA ARG A 89 -3.05 -2.74 -21.40
C ARG A 89 -4.39 -2.14 -20.97
N HIS A 90 -4.59 -1.95 -19.69
CA HIS A 90 -5.81 -1.31 -19.19
C HIS A 90 -5.95 0.15 -19.64
N LEU A 91 -4.86 0.91 -19.71
CA LEU A 91 -4.89 2.28 -20.24
C LEU A 91 -5.33 2.31 -21.71
N ALA A 92 -4.87 1.38 -22.53
CA ALA A 92 -5.26 1.30 -23.95
C ALA A 92 -6.75 1.00 -24.16
N GLU A 93 -7.46 0.48 -23.14
CA GLU A 93 -8.92 0.29 -23.16
C GLU A 93 -9.69 1.57 -22.82
N LEU A 94 -9.04 2.53 -22.14
CA LEU A 94 -9.67 3.75 -21.62
C LEU A 94 -9.40 4.98 -22.48
N ILE A 95 -8.24 5.01 -23.14
CA ILE A 95 -7.79 6.14 -23.96
C ILE A 95 -7.23 5.63 -25.29
N ASN A 96 -7.42 6.41 -26.36
CA ASN A 96 -6.74 6.16 -27.62
C ASN A 96 -5.28 6.57 -27.50
N ILE A 97 -4.36 5.61 -27.61
CA ILE A 97 -2.90 5.85 -27.50
C ILE A 97 -2.27 6.09 -28.89
N GLU A 98 -3.04 5.91 -29.97
CA GLU A 98 -2.56 6.01 -31.36
C GLU A 98 -2.80 7.39 -32.02
N GLU A 99 -3.04 8.45 -31.23
CA GLU A 99 -3.11 9.85 -31.70
C GLU A 99 -1.90 10.69 -31.28
#